data_AF-A0A968SL13-F1
#
_entry.id   AF-A0A968SL13-F1
#
_cell.length_a   1.000
_cell.length_b   1.000
_cell.length_c   1.000
_cell.angle_alpha   90.00
_cell.angle_beta   90.00
_cell.angle_gamma   90.00
#
_symmetry.space_group_name_H-M   'P 1'
#
loop_
_entity.id
_entity.type
_entity.pdbx_description
1 polymer ?
#
loop_
_entity_poly.entity_id
_entity_poly.type
_entity_poly.pdbx_seq_one_letter_code
_entity_poly.pdbx_strand_id
1 'polypeptide(L)'
;MTPKEAFALLGLPLGSCEHDIRSSLFRQYQQVTAELSQLDDERRRSLLEAQMERLNQASEVLLAQGQMEVGKGSHLRAIDKESLPDSILVLVYQSQGQEGLHTLQVQDQDIVLGFESAFGARKYAQRLAQQGLPKPVTERFETHEIVEFCQSAGYGLMVVPESETVEPPKTHTDTIHDWD
;
A
#
# COMPACT_ATOMS: atom_id res chain seq x y z
N MET A 1 7.63 5.85 18.89
CA MET A 1 6.78 7.05 18.73
C MET A 1 5.62 7.00 19.72
N THR A 2 5.13 8.13 20.25
CA THR A 2 3.93 8.16 21.10
C THR A 2 2.65 8.39 20.27
N PRO A 3 1.44 8.00 20.75
CA PRO A 3 0.19 8.25 20.01
C PRO A 3 -0.03 9.74 19.69
N LYS A 4 0.33 10.63 20.63
CA LYS A 4 0.22 12.07 20.42
C LYS A 4 1.13 12.57 19.29
N GLU A 5 2.35 12.04 19.21
CA GLU A 5 3.27 12.35 18.11
C GLU A 5 2.80 11.78 16.78
N ALA A 6 2.19 10.59 16.79
CA ALA A 6 1.65 9.96 15.59
C ALA A 6 0.47 10.76 15.01
N PHE A 7 -0.51 11.15 15.84
CA PHE A 7 -1.60 12.03 15.39
C PHE A 7 -1.09 13.37 14.86
N ALA A 8 -0.09 13.96 15.53
CA ALA A 8 0.53 15.21 15.07
C ALA A 8 1.25 15.04 13.72
N LEU A 9 1.96 13.92 13.50
CA LEU A 9 2.61 13.59 12.23
C LEU A 9 1.57 13.47 11.10
N LEU A 10 0.41 12.88 11.40
CA LEU A 10 -0.68 12.72 10.45
C LEU A 10 -1.54 13.98 10.25
N GLY A 11 -1.27 15.07 11.00
CA GLY A 11 -2.08 16.28 10.95
C GLY A 11 -3.52 16.07 11.44
N LEU A 12 -3.75 15.10 12.32
CA LEU A 12 -5.06 14.70 12.81
C LEU A 12 -5.29 15.11 14.27
N PRO A 13 -6.53 15.44 14.67
CA PRO A 13 -6.92 15.55 16.07
C PRO A 13 -6.68 14.25 16.84
N LEU A 14 -6.39 14.36 18.14
CA LEU A 14 -6.33 13.20 19.02
C LEU A 14 -7.70 12.50 19.07
N GLY A 15 -7.71 11.18 18.88
CA GLY A 15 -8.94 10.40 18.90
C GLY A 15 -9.76 10.46 17.61
N SER A 16 -9.18 10.94 16.50
CA SER A 16 -9.74 10.72 15.16
C SER A 16 -10.08 9.25 14.94
N CYS A 17 -11.15 8.99 14.19
CA CYS A 17 -11.58 7.62 13.93
C CYS A 17 -10.57 6.92 13.01
N GLU A 18 -10.61 5.59 13.02
CA GLU A 18 -9.68 4.76 12.27
C GLU A 18 -9.69 5.04 10.76
N HIS A 19 -10.87 5.31 10.19
CA HIS A 19 -11.01 5.70 8.79
C HIS A 19 -10.19 6.96 8.46
N ASP A 20 -10.22 7.98 9.33
CA ASP A 20 -9.45 9.21 9.15
C ASP A 20 -7.94 8.95 9.25
N ILE A 21 -7.54 8.07 10.18
CA ILE A 21 -6.15 7.65 10.37
C ILE A 21 -5.64 6.94 9.11
N ARG A 22 -6.37 5.94 8.62
CA ARG A 22 -6.06 5.18 7.39
C ARG A 22 -5.98 6.11 6.18
N SER A 23 -6.93 7.01 6.03
CA SER A 23 -6.97 7.98 4.92
C SER A 23 -5.79 8.97 4.97
N SER A 24 -5.41 9.45 6.16
CA SER A 24 -4.24 10.32 6.29
C SER A 24 -2.94 9.58 6.00
N LEU A 25 -2.74 8.39 6.59
CA LEU A 25 -1.59 7.53 6.31
C LEU A 25 -1.46 7.27 4.81
N PHE A 26 -2.55 6.83 4.17
CA PHE A 26 -2.58 6.55 2.74
C PHE A 26 -2.10 7.74 1.90
N ARG A 27 -2.62 8.95 2.17
CA ARG A 27 -2.20 10.17 1.45
C ARG A 27 -0.72 10.50 1.66
N GLN A 28 -0.20 10.34 2.87
CA GLN A 28 1.23 10.60 3.14
C GLN A 28 2.13 9.55 2.48
N TYR A 29 1.76 8.26 2.52
CA TYR A 29 2.47 7.20 1.81
C TYR A 29 2.52 7.44 0.30
N GLN A 30 1.38 7.81 -0.30
CA GLN A 30 1.30 8.17 -1.71
C GLN A 30 2.26 9.30 -2.06
N GLN A 31 2.28 10.36 -1.26
CA GLN A 31 3.15 11.51 -1.50
C GLN A 31 4.63 11.12 -1.44
N VAL A 32 5.06 10.44 -0.36
CA VAL A 32 6.46 10.05 -0.18
C VAL A 32 6.91 9.09 -1.29
N THR A 33 6.06 8.13 -1.65
CA THR A 33 6.35 7.17 -2.73
C THR A 33 6.48 7.87 -4.09
N ALA A 34 5.57 8.80 -4.39
CA ALA A 34 5.62 9.57 -5.63
C ALA A 34 6.91 10.40 -5.70
N GLU A 35 7.30 11.08 -4.61
CA GLU A 35 8.54 11.84 -4.53
C GLU A 35 9.77 10.94 -4.70
N LEU A 36 9.84 9.79 -4.01
CA LEU A 36 10.95 8.84 -4.12
C LEU A 36 11.12 8.31 -5.56
N SER A 37 10.03 8.09 -6.29
CA SER A 37 10.08 7.55 -7.66
C SER A 37 10.72 8.49 -8.68
N GLN A 38 10.79 9.80 -8.39
CA GLN A 38 11.29 10.84 -9.30
C GLN A 38 12.61 11.46 -8.82
N LEU A 39 13.28 10.84 -7.83
CA LEU A 39 14.34 11.48 -7.10
C LEU A 39 15.72 10.86 -7.36
N ASP A 40 16.60 11.66 -7.97
CA ASP A 40 18.01 11.32 -8.22
C ASP A 40 18.95 11.73 -7.07
N ASP A 41 18.53 12.64 -6.20
CA ASP A 41 19.35 13.14 -5.08
C ASP A 41 19.32 12.20 -3.88
N GLU A 42 20.45 11.53 -3.62
CA GLU A 42 20.65 10.56 -2.54
C GLU A 42 20.41 11.17 -1.14
N ARG A 43 20.76 12.44 -0.90
CA ARG A 43 20.53 13.06 0.43
C ARG A 43 19.05 13.29 0.68
N ARG A 44 18.33 13.75 -0.35
CA ARG A 44 16.88 13.93 -0.27
C ARG A 44 16.18 12.58 -0.19
N ARG A 45 16.73 11.52 -0.80
CA ARG A 45 16.24 10.14 -0.68
C ARG A 45 16.27 9.67 0.76
N SER A 46 17.40 9.81 1.45
CA SER A 46 17.52 9.43 2.87
C SER A 46 16.53 10.15 3.78
N LEU A 47 16.20 11.41 3.47
CA LEU A 47 15.20 12.17 4.22
C LEU A 47 13.77 11.62 4.00
N LEU A 48 13.41 11.28 2.76
CA LEU A 48 12.12 10.68 2.44
C LEU A 48 11.99 9.25 2.98
N GLU A 49 13.07 8.48 2.98
CA GLU A 49 13.13 7.16 3.62
C GLU A 49 12.93 7.27 5.14
N ALA A 50 13.58 8.23 5.79
CA ALA A 50 13.35 8.51 7.21
C ALA A 50 11.92 9.00 7.49
N GLN A 51 11.32 9.76 6.57
CA GLN A 51 9.90 10.14 6.68
C GLN A 51 8.99 8.91 6.57
N MET A 52 9.24 8.02 5.60
CA MET A 52 8.52 6.76 5.44
C MET A 52 8.56 5.93 6.72
N GLU A 53 9.73 5.79 7.31
CA GLU A 53 9.93 5.05 8.56
C GLU A 53 9.12 5.64 9.73
N ARG A 54 8.98 6.97 9.79
CA ARG A 54 8.10 7.61 10.78
C ARG A 54 6.62 7.33 10.52
N LEU A 55 6.19 7.23 9.26
CA LEU A 55 4.82 6.84 8.92
C LEU A 55 4.53 5.40 9.33
N ASN A 56 5.49 4.50 9.14
CA ASN A 56 5.38 3.10 9.58
C ASN A 56 5.17 3.03 11.10
N GLN A 57 6.01 3.72 11.86
CA GLN A 57 5.87 3.82 13.32
C GLN A 57 4.54 4.45 13.76
N ALA A 58 4.05 5.46 13.03
CA ALA A 58 2.75 6.05 13.33
C ALA A 58 1.59 5.09 13.05
N SER A 59 1.66 4.33 11.94
CA SER A 59 0.73 3.27 11.62
C SER A 59 0.69 2.22 12.72
N GLU A 60 1.84 1.75 13.19
CA GLU A 60 1.90 0.78 14.28
C GLU A 60 1.28 1.33 15.57
N VAL A 61 1.66 2.53 15.99
CA VAL A 61 1.16 3.09 17.26
C VAL A 61 -0.34 3.34 17.23
N LEU A 62 -0.91 3.68 16.08
CA LEU A 62 -2.31 4.07 15.95
C LEU A 62 -3.25 2.92 15.54
N LEU A 63 -2.73 1.93 14.82
CA LEU A 63 -3.53 0.83 14.27
C LEU A 63 -3.16 -0.53 14.88
N ALA A 64 -1.98 -0.70 15.50
CA ALA A 64 -1.53 -1.99 16.01
C ALA A 64 -2.01 -2.33 17.44
N GLN A 65 -3.31 -2.21 17.72
CA GLN A 65 -3.87 -2.85 18.92
C GLN A 65 -3.98 -4.38 18.70
N GLY A 66 -2.85 -5.08 18.57
CA GLY A 66 -2.86 -6.50 18.17
C GLY A 66 -1.49 -7.19 18.02
N GLN A 67 -0.68 -7.22 19.09
CA GLN A 67 0.49 -8.09 19.31
C GLN A 67 1.84 -7.72 18.64
N MET A 68 2.82 -7.48 19.53
CA MET A 68 4.25 -7.38 19.25
C MET A 68 4.82 -8.72 18.75
N GLU A 69 5.62 -8.69 17.68
CA GLU A 69 6.89 -9.42 17.60
C GLU A 69 7.91 -8.66 16.75
N VAL A 70 9.07 -8.39 17.35
CA VAL A 70 10.22 -7.73 16.73
C VAL A 70 10.99 -8.76 15.91
N GLY A 71 10.77 -8.78 14.60
CA GLY A 71 11.53 -9.56 13.63
C GLY A 71 12.16 -8.65 12.57
N LYS A 72 13.49 -8.64 12.49
CA LYS A 72 14.28 -7.82 11.56
C LYS A 72 13.86 -8.03 10.09
N GLY A 73 13.43 -6.96 9.44
CA GLY A 73 13.16 -6.88 8.00
C GLY A 73 12.21 -5.72 7.72
N SER A 74 12.56 -4.89 6.74
CA SER A 74 11.88 -3.67 6.26
C SER A 74 10.39 -3.52 6.60
N HIS A 75 10.12 -2.39 7.23
CA HIS A 75 8.91 -2.01 7.93
C HIS A 75 7.82 -1.61 6.94
N LEU A 76 6.92 -2.53 6.61
CA LEU A 76 5.55 -2.28 6.15
C LEU A 76 4.80 -3.60 6.41
N ARG A 77 4.58 -3.92 7.70
CA ARG A 77 3.97 -5.19 8.10
C ARG A 77 2.67 -4.97 8.87
N ALA A 78 1.70 -5.78 8.42
CA ALA A 78 0.43 -6.13 9.04
C ALA A 78 -0.41 -4.96 9.57
N ILE A 79 -1.34 -4.50 8.72
CA ILE A 79 -2.53 -3.83 9.24
C ILE A 79 -3.29 -4.89 10.05
N ASP A 80 -3.59 -4.61 11.31
CA ASP A 80 -4.29 -5.56 12.20
C ASP A 80 -5.65 -5.95 11.63
N LYS A 81 -5.93 -7.26 11.66
CA LYS A 81 -7.12 -7.94 11.16
C LYS A 81 -8.45 -7.29 11.60
N GLU A 82 -8.50 -6.68 12.77
CA GLU A 82 -9.70 -6.08 13.36
C GLU A 82 -9.99 -4.65 12.85
N SER A 83 -9.02 -4.01 12.20
CA SER A 83 -9.10 -2.64 11.63
C SER A 83 -9.35 -2.63 10.11
N LEU A 84 -9.58 -3.79 9.52
CA LEU A 84 -9.78 -3.94 8.08
C LEU A 84 -11.23 -4.33 7.79
N PRO A 85 -11.79 -3.93 6.63
CA PRO A 85 -13.09 -4.43 6.22
C PRO A 85 -13.06 -5.97 6.11
N ASP A 86 -14.19 -6.64 6.26
CA ASP A 86 -14.27 -8.11 6.13
C ASP A 86 -13.78 -8.60 4.76
N SER A 87 -14.01 -7.81 3.71
CA SER A 87 -13.53 -8.09 2.36
C SER A 87 -12.98 -6.84 1.67
N ILE A 88 -12.02 -7.06 0.78
CA ILE A 88 -11.39 -6.06 -0.08
C ILE A 88 -11.43 -6.52 -1.53
N LEU A 89 -11.34 -5.58 -2.46
CA LEU A 89 -11.04 -5.89 -3.86
C LEU A 89 -9.53 -5.79 -4.11
N VAL A 90 -8.97 -6.76 -4.81
CA VAL A 90 -7.60 -6.74 -5.31
C VAL A 90 -7.61 -6.83 -6.84
N LEU A 91 -6.46 -6.58 -7.45
CA LEU A 91 -6.28 -6.65 -8.90
C LEU A 91 -5.56 -7.95 -9.25
N VAL A 92 -6.14 -8.71 -10.17
CA VAL A 92 -5.66 -10.02 -10.60
C VAL A 92 -5.32 -9.98 -12.09
N TYR A 93 -4.16 -10.53 -12.43
CA TYR A 93 -3.77 -10.85 -13.79
C TYR A 93 -3.93 -12.34 -14.03
N GLN A 94 -4.50 -12.70 -15.18
CA GLN A 94 -4.64 -14.08 -15.62
C GLN A 94 -3.78 -14.30 -16.86
N SER A 95 -2.97 -15.35 -16.87
CA SER A 95 -2.17 -15.76 -18.02
C SER A 95 -2.03 -17.28 -18.07
N GLN A 96 -2.44 -17.90 -19.18
CA GLN A 96 -2.28 -19.34 -19.43
C GLN A 96 -2.76 -20.27 -18.27
N GLY A 97 -3.89 -19.93 -17.63
CA GLY A 97 -4.43 -20.69 -16.51
C GLY A 97 -3.68 -20.52 -15.19
N GLN A 98 -2.76 -19.55 -15.12
CA GLN A 98 -2.16 -19.05 -13.89
C GLN A 98 -2.77 -17.69 -13.54
N GLU A 99 -2.91 -17.43 -12.25
CA GLU A 99 -3.37 -16.15 -11.72
C GLU A 99 -2.30 -15.55 -10.83
N GLY A 100 -2.18 -14.21 -10.86
CA GLY A 100 -1.25 -13.47 -10.04
C GLY A 100 -1.86 -12.17 -9.55
N LEU A 101 -1.56 -11.80 -8.31
CA LEU A 101 -1.96 -10.51 -7.75
C LEU A 101 -1.07 -9.39 -8.32
N HIS A 102 -1.67 -8.26 -8.63
CA HIS A 102 -0.93 -7.05 -8.94
C HIS A 102 -0.28 -6.50 -7.68
N THR A 103 1.03 -6.25 -7.76
CA THR A 103 1.80 -5.59 -6.71
C THR A 103 2.35 -4.24 -7.19
N LEU A 104 2.61 -3.35 -6.25
CA LEU A 104 3.45 -2.19 -6.43
C LEU A 104 4.79 -2.41 -5.73
N GLN A 105 5.87 -2.15 -6.46
CA GLN A 105 7.20 -2.10 -5.86
C GLN A 105 7.43 -0.72 -5.27
N VAL A 106 7.59 -0.65 -3.96
CA VAL A 106 7.98 0.57 -3.23
C VAL A 106 9.31 0.29 -2.56
N GLN A 107 10.36 1.00 -3.01
CA GLN A 107 11.75 0.67 -2.67
C GLN A 107 12.07 -0.79 -3.07
N ASP A 108 12.34 -1.66 -2.10
CA ASP A 108 12.66 -3.08 -2.30
C ASP A 108 11.55 -4.03 -1.80
N GLN A 109 10.34 -3.51 -1.59
CA GLN A 109 9.20 -4.29 -1.11
C GLN A 109 8.05 -4.28 -2.12
N ASP A 110 7.57 -5.49 -2.44
CA ASP A 110 6.34 -5.69 -3.19
C ASP A 110 5.13 -5.55 -2.26
N ILE A 111 4.18 -4.70 -2.65
CA ILE A 111 2.97 -4.39 -1.88
C ILE A 111 1.74 -4.75 -2.70
N VAL A 112 0.88 -5.61 -2.17
CA VAL A 112 -0.46 -5.86 -2.71
C VAL A 112 -1.36 -4.67 -2.36
N LEU A 113 -2.10 -4.15 -3.34
CA LEU A 113 -3.14 -3.15 -3.10
C LEU A 113 -4.52 -3.80 -2.96
N GLY A 114 -5.13 -3.59 -1.80
CA GLY A 114 -6.55 -3.82 -1.52
C GLY A 114 -7.36 -2.54 -1.66
N PHE A 115 -8.63 -2.65 -2.05
CA PHE A 115 -9.54 -1.52 -2.19
C PHE A 115 -10.85 -1.81 -1.46
N GLU A 116 -11.31 -0.88 -0.64
CA GLU A 116 -12.65 -0.94 -0.04
C GLU A 116 -13.74 -0.73 -1.10
N SER A 117 -13.47 0.11 -2.10
CA SER A 117 -14.43 0.48 -3.14
C SER A 117 -14.15 -0.20 -4.47
N ALA A 118 -15.19 -0.84 -5.03
CA ALA A 118 -15.15 -1.38 -6.39
C ALA A 118 -14.95 -0.29 -7.45
N PHE A 119 -15.44 0.93 -7.20
CA PHE A 119 -15.20 2.07 -8.08
C PHE A 119 -13.71 2.45 -8.07
N GLY A 120 -13.10 2.53 -6.88
CA GLY A 120 -11.67 2.78 -6.70
C GLY A 120 -10.79 1.75 -7.43
N ALA A 121 -11.05 0.46 -7.21
CA ALA A 121 -10.33 -0.64 -7.84
C ALA A 121 -10.41 -0.59 -9.39
N ARG A 122 -11.63 -0.39 -9.93
CA ARG A 122 -11.84 -0.32 -11.39
C ARG A 122 -11.17 0.90 -12.01
N LYS A 123 -11.21 2.04 -11.32
CA LYS A 123 -10.54 3.27 -11.77
C LYS A 123 -9.03 3.08 -11.80
N TYR A 124 -8.46 2.41 -10.79
CA TYR A 124 -7.04 2.07 -10.76
C TYR A 124 -6.64 1.13 -11.90
N ALA A 125 -7.39 0.04 -12.11
CA ALA A 125 -7.18 -0.88 -13.23
C ALA A 125 -7.25 -0.17 -14.60
N GLN A 126 -8.15 0.80 -14.76
CA GLN A 126 -8.24 1.63 -15.96
C GLN A 126 -6.99 2.49 -16.16
N ARG A 127 -6.45 3.10 -15.09
CA ARG A 127 -5.24 3.91 -15.17
C ARG A 127 -4.01 3.09 -15.53
N LEU A 128 -3.87 1.87 -15.00
CA LEU A 128 -2.80 0.95 -15.42
C LEU A 128 -2.87 0.70 -16.95
N ALA A 129 -4.07 0.42 -17.48
CA ALA A 129 -4.26 0.22 -18.91
C ALA A 129 -3.94 1.48 -19.74
N GLN A 130 -4.21 2.68 -19.22
CA GLN A 130 -3.84 3.94 -19.87
C GLN A 130 -2.32 4.16 -19.93
N GLN A 131 -1.56 3.52 -19.04
CA GLN A 131 -0.09 3.49 -19.10
C GLN A 131 0.45 2.42 -20.08
N GLY A 132 -0.42 1.68 -20.78
CA GLY A 132 -0.02 0.62 -21.71
C GLY A 132 0.17 -0.76 -21.06
N LEU A 133 -0.08 -0.89 -19.76
CA LEU A 133 -0.03 -2.18 -19.07
C LEU A 133 -1.27 -3.04 -19.42
N PRO A 134 -1.18 -4.38 -19.33
CA PRO A 134 -2.37 -5.22 -19.41
C PRO A 134 -3.40 -4.77 -18.37
N LYS A 135 -4.69 -4.84 -18.71
CA LYS A 135 -5.76 -4.45 -17.78
C LYS A 135 -6.06 -5.61 -16.82
N PRO A 136 -5.85 -5.45 -15.50
CA PRO A 136 -6.19 -6.49 -14.54
C PRO A 136 -7.70 -6.56 -14.31
N VAL A 137 -8.14 -7.70 -13.80
CA VAL A 137 -9.51 -7.92 -13.32
C VAL A 137 -9.58 -7.54 -11.85
N THR A 138 -10.67 -6.90 -11.43
CA THR A 138 -10.93 -6.62 -10.02
C THR A 138 -11.71 -7.78 -9.40
N GLU A 139 -11.18 -8.38 -8.35
CA GLU A 139 -11.80 -9.52 -7.68
C GLU A 139 -11.86 -9.29 -6.17
N ARG A 140 -12.91 -9.79 -5.53
CA ARG A 140 -13.15 -9.62 -4.10
C ARG A 140 -12.67 -10.85 -3.35
N PHE A 141 -11.88 -10.62 -2.31
CA PHE A 141 -11.39 -11.64 -1.39
C PHE A 141 -11.77 -11.28 0.04
N GLU A 142 -11.85 -12.31 0.88
CA GLU A 142 -11.88 -12.10 2.31
C GLU A 142 -10.54 -11.48 2.73
N THR A 143 -10.59 -10.42 3.53
CA THR A 143 -9.39 -9.64 3.82
C THR A 143 -8.34 -10.45 4.57
N HIS A 144 -8.79 -11.37 5.44
CA HIS A 144 -7.89 -12.25 6.17
C HIS A 144 -7.08 -13.18 5.26
N GLU A 145 -7.67 -13.66 4.15
CA GLU A 145 -6.96 -14.52 3.18
C GLU A 145 -5.83 -13.74 2.50
N ILE A 146 -6.07 -12.48 2.14
CA ILE A 146 -5.05 -11.61 1.54
C ILE A 146 -3.94 -11.28 2.56
N VAL A 147 -4.31 -11.01 3.81
CA VAL A 147 -3.34 -10.75 4.88
C VAL A 147 -2.43 -11.97 5.09
N GLU A 148 -3.01 -13.16 5.23
CA GLU A 148 -2.26 -14.42 5.41
C GLU A 148 -1.36 -14.71 4.20
N PHE A 149 -1.89 -14.54 2.98
CA PHE A 149 -1.11 -14.64 1.74
C PHE A 149 0.10 -13.71 1.78
N CYS A 150 -0.11 -12.42 2.04
CA CYS A 150 0.96 -11.43 2.05
C CYS A 150 2.02 -11.75 3.11
N GLN A 151 1.60 -12.14 4.32
CA GLN A 151 2.53 -12.51 5.39
C GLN A 151 3.37 -13.74 5.04
N SER A 152 2.76 -14.77 4.45
CA SER A 152 3.44 -16.02 4.08
C SER A 152 4.44 -15.83 2.93
N ALA A 153 4.11 -14.97 1.97
CA ALA A 153 4.93 -14.71 0.79
C ALA A 153 5.92 -13.53 0.97
N GLY A 154 5.82 -12.79 2.08
CA GLY A 154 6.68 -11.64 2.36
C GLY A 154 6.24 -10.33 1.67
N TYR A 155 5.00 -10.26 1.18
CA TYR A 155 4.42 -9.04 0.62
C TYR A 155 3.94 -8.08 1.71
N GLY A 156 3.97 -6.78 1.39
CA GLY A 156 3.18 -5.77 2.10
C GLY A 156 1.72 -5.80 1.66
N LEU A 157 0.83 -5.27 2.49
CA LEU A 157 -0.57 -5.02 2.13
C LEU A 157 -0.90 -3.56 2.44
N MET A 158 -1.45 -2.86 1.44
CA MET A 158 -2.01 -1.53 1.60
C MET A 158 -3.49 -1.55 1.19
N VAL A 159 -4.39 -1.18 2.11
CA VAL A 159 -5.83 -1.10 1.80
C VAL A 159 -6.23 0.36 1.61
N VAL A 160 -6.78 0.63 0.43
CA VAL A 160 -7.21 1.95 -0.01
C VAL A 160 -8.64 2.20 0.50
N PRO A 161 -8.84 3.23 1.33
CA PRO A 161 -10.16 3.60 1.83
C PRO A 161 -11.12 3.97 0.70
N GLU A 162 -12.42 3.76 0.90
CA GLU A 162 -13.44 4.07 -0.12
C GLU A 162 -13.44 5.54 -0.57
N SER A 163 -13.11 6.45 0.35
CA SER A 163 -13.04 7.89 0.11
C SER A 163 -11.80 8.34 -0.66
N GLU A 164 -10.81 7.46 -0.81
CA GLU A 164 -9.51 7.79 -1.38
C GLU A 164 -9.35 7.26 -2.81
N THR A 165 -8.39 7.81 -3.52
CA THR A 165 -8.07 7.37 -4.88
C THR A 165 -6.56 7.31 -5.06
N VAL A 166 -6.10 6.17 -5.58
CA VAL A 166 -4.68 5.93 -5.84
C VAL A 166 -4.36 6.29 -7.30
N GLU A 167 -3.25 6.97 -7.54
CA GLU A 167 -2.63 7.04 -8.86
C GLU A 167 -1.53 5.98 -8.97
N PRO A 168 -1.50 5.15 -10.03
CA PRO A 168 -0.40 4.24 -10.26
C PRO A 168 0.89 5.03 -10.49
N PRO A 169 2.05 4.55 -9.99
CA PRO A 169 3.34 5.11 -10.36
C PRO A 169 3.47 5.23 -11.87
N LYS A 170 4.12 6.28 -12.37
CA LYS A 170 4.38 6.39 -13.80
C LYS A 170 5.49 5.41 -14.15
N THR A 171 5.11 4.26 -14.67
CA THR A 171 6.07 3.30 -15.19
C THR A 171 6.64 3.88 -16.48
N HIS A 172 7.92 4.25 -16.50
CA HIS A 172 8.66 4.42 -17.76
C HIS A 172 9.02 3.02 -18.24
N THR A 173 8.17 2.40 -19.07
CA THR A 173 8.56 1.19 -19.80
C THR A 173 9.52 1.56 -20.93
N ASP A 174 10.77 1.84 -20.59
CA ASP A 174 11.89 1.84 -21.55
C ASP A 174 12.58 0.46 -21.62
N THR A 175 12.01 -0.57 -21.01
CA THR A 175 12.51 -1.94 -21.15
C THR A 175 11.35 -2.89 -21.33
N ILE A 176 10.92 -3.02 -22.59
CA ILE A 176 10.38 -4.28 -23.09
C ILE A 176 11.52 -5.29 -22.91
N HIS A 177 11.51 -6.05 -21.83
CA HIS A 177 12.28 -7.29 -21.81
C HIS A 177 11.45 -8.27 -22.62
N ASP A 178 11.79 -8.40 -23.91
CA ASP A 178 11.32 -9.50 -24.72
C ASP A 178 11.67 -10.79 -23.97
N TRP A 179 10.63 -11.47 -23.49
CA TRP A 179 10.75 -12.80 -22.92
C TRP A 179 10.64 -13.77 -24.08
N ASP A 180 11.76 -14.41 -24.45
CA ASP A 180 11.83 -15.55 -25.38
C ASP A 180 11.09 -16.79 -24.84
#